data_AF-A0A354BLC2-F1
#
_entry.id   AF-A0A354BLC2-F1
#
_cell.length_a   1.000
_cell.length_b   1.000
_cell.length_c   1.000
_cell.angle_alpha   90.00
_cell.angle_beta   90.00
_cell.angle_gamma   90.00
#
_symmetry.space_group_name_H-M   'P 1'
#
loop_
_entity.id
_entity.type
_entity.pdbx_description
1 polymer ?
#
loop_
_entity_poly.entity_id
_entity_poly.type
_entity_poly.pdbx_seq_one_letter_code
_entity_poly.pdbx_strand_id
1 'polypeptide(L)' 'AGEAELIVCKRHGASVVIEAREDSRLLILSGQPIGEPIARYGPFVMNTKLELVQAVEDYKAGKMGHLS' A
#
# COMPACT_ATOMS: atom_id res chain seq x y z
N ALA A 1 -16.08 12.02 -9.02
CA ALA A 1 -15.78 10.89 -8.12
C ALA A 1 -16.26 11.31 -6.74
N GLY A 2 -17.17 10.56 -6.11
CA GLY A 2 -17.63 10.88 -4.76
C GLY A 2 -16.50 10.71 -3.74
N GLU A 3 -16.60 11.40 -2.61
CA GLU A 3 -15.74 11.11 -1.46
C GLU A 3 -15.91 9.64 -1.06
N ALA A 4 -14.81 8.91 -1.02
CA ALA A 4 -14.79 7.56 -0.48
C ALA A 4 -14.37 7.64 0.99
N GLU A 5 -15.07 6.91 1.85
CA GLU A 5 -14.71 6.83 3.27
C GLU A 5 -13.79 5.63 3.54
N LEU A 6 -12.83 5.83 4.44
CA LEU A 6 -11.91 4.78 4.90
C LEU A 6 -12.20 4.44 6.36
N ILE A 7 -12.52 3.18 6.62
CA ILE A 7 -12.70 2.64 7.96
C ILE A 7 -11.54 1.68 8.27
N VAL A 8 -10.80 1.95 9.34
CA VAL A 8 -9.71 1.07 9.81
C VAL A 8 -10.23 0.18 10.94
N CYS A 9 -10.34 -1.11 10.65
CA CYS A 9 -10.73 -2.10 11.65
C CYS A 9 -9.58 -2.38 12.64
N LYS A 10 -9.92 -2.77 13.87
CA LYS A 10 -8.93 -3.29 14.82
C LYS A 10 -8.38 -4.62 14.29
N ARG A 11 -7.10 -4.90 14.56
CA ARG A 11 -6.46 -6.16 14.14
C ARG A 11 -7.04 -7.39 14.84
N HIS A 12 -7.51 -7.22 16.07
CA HIS A 12 -8.13 -8.28 16.85
C HIS A 12 -9.65 -8.21 16.73
N GLY A 13 -10.26 -9.33 16.37
CA GLY A 13 -11.68 -9.47 16.06
C GLY A 13 -11.90 -10.64 15.10
N ALA A 14 -13.13 -11.12 15.00
CA ALA A 14 -13.46 -12.26 14.15
C ALA A 14 -14.26 -11.87 12.90
N SER A 15 -15.06 -10.81 12.98
CA SER A 15 -15.97 -10.42 11.89
C SER A 15 -16.24 -8.92 11.88
N VAL A 16 -16.64 -8.42 10.71
CA VAL A 16 -17.20 -7.09 10.49
C VAL A 16 -18.57 -7.28 9.85
N VAL A 17 -19.57 -6.55 10.33
CA VAL A 17 -20.93 -6.56 9.77
C VAL A 17 -21.16 -5.25 9.03
N ILE A 18 -21.60 -5.32 7.78
CA ILE A 18 -21.85 -4.17 6.92
C ILE A 18 -23.29 -4.27 6.42
N GLU A 19 -24.04 -3.19 6.57
CA GLU A 19 -25.41 -3.05 6.05
C GLU A 19 -25.44 -1.87 5.07
N ALA A 20 -25.76 -2.15 3.82
CA ALA A 20 -25.94 -1.11 2.81
C ALA A 20 -27.40 -0.63 2.81
N ARG A 21 -27.61 0.68 2.99
CA ARG A 21 -28.95 1.31 2.95
C ARG A 21 -29.38 1.72 1.54
N GLU A 22 -28.44 1.72 0.61
CA GLU A 22 -28.59 2.07 -0.80
C GLU A 22 -27.52 1.35 -1.63
N ASP A 23 -27.61 1.41 -2.96
CA ASP A 23 -26.65 0.78 -3.88
C ASP A 23 -25.22 1.27 -3.60
N SER A 24 -24.40 0.35 -3.09
CA SER A 24 -23.08 0.67 -2.55
C SER A 24 -21.99 -0.16 -3.21
N ARG A 25 -20.78 0.43 -3.33
CA ARG A 25 -19.57 -0.27 -3.74
C ARG A 25 -18.55 -0.22 -2.62
N LEU A 26 -18.06 -1.39 -2.22
CA LEU A 26 -17.15 -1.57 -1.09
C LEU A 26 -15.86 -2.24 -1.56
N LEU A 27 -14.73 -1.85 -0.98
CA LEU A 27 -13.45 -2.54 -1.11
C LEU A 27 -12.97 -2.93 0.29
N ILE A 28 -12.80 -4.23 0.52
CA ILE A 28 -12.29 -4.76 1.79
C ILE A 28 -10.87 -5.25 1.56
N LEU A 29 -9.92 -4.68 2.31
CA LEU A 29 -8.51 -5.07 2.28
C LEU A 29 -8.12 -5.63 3.64
N SER A 30 -7.54 -6.83 3.67
CA SER A 30 -7.01 -7.46 4.88
C SER A 30 -5.72 -8.20 4.57
N GLY A 31 -4.87 -8.36 5.57
CA GLY A 31 -3.59 -9.05 5.42
C GLY A 31 -2.83 -9.16 6.73
N GLN A 32 -1.96 -10.17 6.81
CA GLN A 32 -1.04 -10.31 7.92
C GLN A 32 -0.01 -9.17 7.88
N PRO A 33 0.32 -8.53 9.02
CA PRO A 33 1.42 -7.56 9.06
C PRO A 33 2.73 -8.23 8.64
N ILE A 34 3.43 -7.60 7.67
CA ILE A 34 4.74 -8.08 7.20
C ILE A 34 5.80 -8.01 8.31
N GLY A 35 5.72 -7.00 9.18
CA GLY A 35 6.59 -6.87 10.35
C GLY A 35 7.99 -6.32 10.04
N GLU A 36 8.23 -5.87 8.82
CA GLU A 36 9.50 -5.29 8.41
C GLU A 36 9.47 -3.75 8.45
N PRO A 37 10.63 -3.09 8.63
CA PRO A 37 10.72 -1.63 8.52
C PRO A 37 10.28 -1.16 7.13
N ILE A 38 9.71 0.05 7.09
CA ILE A 38 9.26 0.69 5.84
C ILE A 38 10.05 2.00 5.67
N ALA A 39 10.83 2.08 4.59
CA ALA A 39 11.47 3.28 4.11
C ALA A 39 10.84 3.67 2.77
N ARG A 40 10.34 4.91 2.65
CA ARG A 40 9.68 5.41 1.42
C ARG A 40 10.31 6.70 0.92
N TYR A 41 10.57 6.76 -0.39
CA TYR A 41 10.95 7.99 -1.08
C TYR A 41 10.39 8.01 -2.51
N GLY A 42 9.49 8.95 -2.79
CA GLY A 42 8.81 9.04 -4.09
C GLY A 42 8.10 7.73 -4.45
N PRO A 43 8.37 7.12 -5.62
CA PRO A 43 7.74 5.87 -6.06
C PRO A 43 8.36 4.61 -5.44
N PHE A 44 9.42 4.74 -4.62
CA PHE A 44 10.16 3.60 -4.08
C PHE A 44 9.78 3.34 -2.62
N VAL A 45 9.55 2.07 -2.30
CA VAL A 45 9.32 1.54 -0.96
C VAL A 45 10.29 0.38 -0.74
N MET A 46 11.15 0.51 0.26
CA MET A 46 12.19 -0.47 0.64
C MET A 46 12.19 -0.65 2.16
N ASN A 47 13.10 -1.46 2.71
CA ASN A 47 13.22 -1.65 4.15
C ASN A 47 14.18 -0.65 4.81
N THR A 48 15.22 -0.20 4.09
CA THR A 48 16.24 0.74 4.64
C THR A 48 16.45 1.99 3.78
N LYS A 49 17.05 3.04 4.39
CA LYS A 49 17.41 4.27 3.64
C LYS A 49 18.47 4.02 2.58
N LEU A 50 19.40 3.09 2.82
CA LEU A 50 20.47 2.74 1.87
C LEU A 50 19.88 2.10 0.61
N GLU A 51 18.92 1.19 0.77
CA GLU A 51 18.19 0.59 -0.35
C GLU A 51 17.44 1.63 -1.19
N LEU A 52 16.86 2.67 -0.56
CA LEU A 52 16.24 3.77 -1.31
C LEU A 52 17.24 4.55 -2.16
N VAL A 53 18.44 4.83 -1.63
CA VAL A 53 19.50 5.52 -2.39
C VAL A 53 19.88 4.67 -3.60
N GLN A 54 20.12 3.37 -3.38
CA GLN A 54 20.44 2.43 -4.45
C GLN A 54 19.32 2.37 -5.51
N ALA A 55 18.06 2.28 -5.10
CA ALA A 55 16.92 2.23 -6.03
C ALA A 55 16.83 3.49 -6.91
N VAL A 56 17.10 4.68 -6.33
CA VAL A 56 17.13 5.94 -7.08
C VAL A 56 18.31 5.98 -8.06
N GLU A 57 19.47 5.49 -7.66
CA GLU A 57 20.65 5.41 -8.53
C GLU A 57 20.42 4.44 -9.71
N ASP A 58 19.83 3.27 -9.44
CA ASP A 58 19.51 2.29 -10.50
C ASP A 58 18.45 2.83 -11.47
N TYR A 59 17.48 3.61 -10.98
CA TYR A 59 16.52 4.30 -11.84
C TYR A 59 17.21 5.32 -12.74
N LYS A 60 18.07 6.18 -12.17
CA LYS A 60 18.86 7.16 -12.94
C LYS A 60 19.80 6.50 -13.96
N ALA A 61 20.29 5.30 -13.65
CA ALA A 61 21.13 4.51 -14.54
C ALA A 61 20.35 3.71 -15.60
N GLY A 62 19.01 3.81 -15.65
CA GLY A 62 18.18 3.11 -16.63
C GLY A 62 18.05 1.60 -16.40
N LYS A 63 18.29 1.12 -15.17
CA LYS A 63 18.27 -0.32 -14.83
C LYS A 63 16.88 -0.86 -14.44
N MET A 64 15.80 -0.12 -14.71
CA MET A 64 14.42 -0.53 -14.36
C MET A 64 13.71 -1.33 -15.47
N GLY A 65 14.45 -1.77 -16.48
CA GLY A 65 13.88 -2.32 -17.70
C GLY A 65 13.36 -1.22 -18.64
N HIS A 66 12.84 -1.63 -19.79
CA HIS A 66 12.26 -0.75 -20.80
C HIS A 66 10.92 -1.32 -21.26
N LEU A 67 9.97 -0.44 -21.55
CA LEU A 67 8.71 -0.80 -22.19
C LEU A 67 8.91 -0.61 -23.70
N SER A 68 8.80 -1.70 -24.46
CA SER A 68 8.87 -1.74 -25.93
C SER A 68 7.50 -1.98 -26.54
#